data_AF-A0A817RVE0-F1
#
_entry.id   AF-A0A817RVE0-F1
#
_cell.length_a   1.000
_cell.length_b   1.000
_cell.length_c   1.000
_cell.angle_alpha   90.00
_cell.angle_beta   90.00
_cell.angle_gamma   90.00
#
_symmetry.space_group_name_H-M   'P 1'
#
loop_
_entity.id
_entity.type
_entity.pdbx_description
1 polymer ?
#
loop_
_entity_poly.entity_id
_entity_poly.type
_entity_poly.pdbx_seq_one_letter_code
_entity_poly.pdbx_strand_id
1 'polypeptide(L)'
;MLTDYLLELFKNETILLYARQLAQTINKLNYSKLQYEQWTYCYHLGMTEGIWGGRVSKQMVLVNSMCCTYDRRKTMIEQRQKYFQQQIEDNTRELGEYRKQTPTSIDTEKLISLVTDIVHQDQFHLRIELERRRTMLKFDAKDHQLVHVFYQLKLRQTEVRSFI
;
A
#
# COMPACT_ATOMS: atom_id res chain seq x y z
N MET A 1 16.83 -10.91 -29.53
CA MET A 1 15.56 -11.10 -30.28
C MET A 1 14.43 -10.19 -29.79
N LEU A 2 13.94 -10.29 -28.53
CA LEU A 2 12.89 -9.38 -28.02
C LEU A 2 13.36 -7.93 -27.88
N THR A 3 14.62 -7.74 -27.46
CA THR A 3 15.29 -6.43 -27.34
C THR A 3 15.50 -5.74 -28.69
N ASP A 4 15.88 -6.49 -29.72
CA ASP A 4 16.18 -5.93 -31.06
C ASP A 4 14.91 -5.46 -31.76
N TYR A 5 13.81 -6.20 -31.61
CA TYR A 5 12.49 -5.81 -32.10
C TYR A 5 11.96 -4.54 -31.42
N LEU A 6 12.12 -4.42 -30.10
CA LEU A 6 11.75 -3.20 -29.37
C LEU A 6 12.61 -2.00 -29.75
N LEU A 7 13.91 -2.21 -29.96
CA LEU A 7 14.84 -1.17 -30.41
C LEU A 7 14.47 -0.63 -31.79
N GLU A 8 14.01 -1.48 -32.71
CA GLU A 8 13.51 -1.02 -34.01
C GLU A 8 12.16 -0.31 -33.93
N LEU A 9 11.22 -0.81 -33.11
CA LEU A 9 9.93 -0.15 -32.86
C LEU A 9 10.09 1.26 -32.28
N PHE A 10 11.04 1.43 -31.36
CA PHE A 10 11.28 2.71 -30.69
C PHE A 10 12.13 3.69 -31.49
N LYS A 11 12.62 3.33 -32.69
CA LYS A 11 13.14 4.32 -33.65
C LYS A 11 12.04 5.27 -34.14
N ASN A 12 10.77 4.86 -34.05
CA ASN A 12 9.63 5.73 -34.32
C ASN A 12 9.26 6.51 -33.05
N GLU A 13 9.41 7.84 -33.10
CA GLU A 13 9.19 8.73 -31.96
C GLU A 13 7.74 8.67 -31.43
N THR A 14 6.75 8.53 -32.31
CA THR A 14 5.34 8.38 -31.92
C THR A 14 5.10 7.10 -31.13
N ILE A 15 5.73 6.00 -31.56
CA ILE A 15 5.64 4.70 -30.88
C ILE A 15 6.35 4.74 -29.53
N LEU A 16 7.52 5.38 -29.47
CA LEU A 16 8.25 5.58 -28.24
C LEU A 16 7.46 6.43 -27.23
N LEU A 17 6.82 7.52 -27.69
CA LEU A 17 5.99 8.37 -26.84
C LEU A 17 4.78 7.61 -26.31
N TYR A 18 4.10 6.85 -27.17
CA TYR A 18 2.99 5.98 -26.79
C TYR A 18 3.42 4.96 -25.73
N ALA A 19 4.52 4.25 -25.95
CA ALA A 19 5.02 3.25 -25.01
C ALA A 19 5.42 3.87 -23.66
N ARG A 20 6.00 5.07 -23.65
CA ARG A 20 6.30 5.82 -22.41
C ARG A 20 5.06 6.17 -21.63
N GLN A 21 4.03 6.68 -22.31
CA GLN A 21 2.74 7.00 -21.67
C GLN A 21 2.09 5.75 -21.10
N LEU A 22 2.06 4.66 -21.88
CA LEU A 22 1.56 3.37 -21.44
C LEU A 22 2.30 2.86 -20.20
N ALA A 23 3.63 2.95 -20.18
CA ALA A 23 4.45 2.56 -19.04
C ALA A 23 4.16 3.41 -17.80
N GLN A 24 3.98 4.71 -17.95
CA GLN A 24 3.61 5.59 -16.84
C GLN A 24 2.24 5.24 -16.27
N THR A 25 1.24 4.98 -17.11
CA THR A 25 -0.12 4.61 -16.67
C THR A 25 -0.11 3.25 -15.98
N ILE A 26 0.59 2.25 -16.52
CA ILE A 26 0.74 0.93 -15.89
C ILE A 26 1.47 1.06 -14.54
N ASN A 27 2.53 1.87 -14.46
CA ASN A 27 3.24 2.15 -13.21
C ASN A 27 2.33 2.79 -12.15
N LYS A 28 1.57 3.82 -12.52
CA LYS A 28 0.60 4.48 -11.63
C LYS A 28 -0.48 3.52 -11.15
N LEU A 29 -1.01 2.69 -12.05
CA LEU A 29 -2.02 1.68 -11.73
C LEU A 29 -1.48 0.66 -10.72
N ASN A 30 -0.31 0.10 -11.00
CA ASN A 30 0.32 -0.89 -10.12
C ASN A 30 0.67 -0.28 -8.75
N TYR A 31 1.20 0.94 -8.72
CA TYR A 31 1.45 1.65 -7.47
C TYR A 31 0.17 1.87 -6.66
N SER A 32 -0.91 2.31 -7.31
CA SER A 32 -2.20 2.55 -6.65
C SER A 32 -2.79 1.26 -6.06
N LYS A 33 -2.66 0.14 -6.77
CA LYS A 33 -3.04 -1.19 -6.27
C LYS A 33 -2.23 -1.57 -5.02
N LEU A 34 -0.91 -1.45 -5.06
CA LEU A 34 -0.03 -1.76 -3.92
C LEU A 34 -0.37 -0.91 -2.69
N GLN A 35 -0.65 0.38 -2.89
CA GLN A 35 -1.08 1.27 -1.82
C GLN A 35 -2.45 0.86 -1.28
N TYR A 36 -3.43 0.60 -2.15
CA TYR A 36 -4.75 0.15 -1.72
C TYR A 36 -4.66 -1.12 -0.87
N GLU A 37 -3.89 -2.11 -1.30
CA GLU A 37 -3.64 -3.33 -0.52
C GLU A 37 -2.98 -3.04 0.83
N GLN A 38 -2.01 -2.11 0.88
CA GLN A 38 -1.36 -1.71 2.13
C GLN A 38 -2.37 -1.10 3.11
N TRP A 39 -3.22 -0.20 2.65
CA TRP A 39 -4.23 0.44 3.50
C TRP A 39 -5.31 -0.54 3.93
N THR A 40 -5.69 -1.47 3.06
CA THR A 40 -6.59 -2.58 3.38
C THR A 40 -5.99 -3.52 4.42
N TYR A 41 -4.69 -3.81 4.35
CA TYR A 41 -4.00 -4.55 5.39
C TYR A 41 -4.06 -3.83 6.75
N CYS A 42 -3.73 -2.52 6.78
CA CYS A 42 -3.84 -1.72 7.99
C CYS A 42 -5.27 -1.73 8.57
N TYR A 43 -6.29 -1.67 7.70
CA TYR A 43 -7.69 -1.72 8.12
C TYR A 43 -8.03 -3.06 8.79
N HIS A 44 -7.69 -4.17 8.15
CA HIS A 44 -7.93 -5.50 8.70
C HIS A 44 -7.20 -5.69 10.03
N LEU A 45 -5.95 -5.27 10.12
CA LEU A 45 -5.18 -5.34 11.36
C LEU A 45 -5.83 -4.55 12.50
N GLY A 46 -6.32 -3.35 12.20
CA GLY A 46 -7.07 -2.55 13.18
C GLY A 46 -8.34 -3.24 13.67
N MET A 47 -9.04 -3.94 12.77
CA MET A 47 -10.25 -4.71 13.10
C MET A 47 -9.92 -5.96 13.92
N THR A 48 -8.90 -6.73 13.55
CA THR A 48 -8.54 -8.00 14.20
C THR A 48 -7.96 -7.78 15.60
N GLU A 49 -7.12 -6.76 15.77
CA GLU A 49 -6.46 -6.48 17.05
C GLU A 49 -7.31 -5.60 17.98
N GLY A 50 -8.46 -5.09 17.52
CA GLY A 50 -9.35 -4.24 18.32
C GLY A 50 -8.77 -2.87 18.68
N ILE A 51 -7.74 -2.43 17.95
CA ILE A 51 -6.94 -1.24 18.24
C ILE A 51 -7.49 0.06 17.64
N TRP A 52 -8.71 0.03 17.11
CA TRP A 52 -9.47 1.24 16.80
C TRP A 52 -9.85 2.06 18.06
N GLY A 53 -9.70 1.46 19.24
CA GLY A 53 -10.30 1.88 20.51
C GLY A 53 -9.64 3.00 21.31
N GLY A 54 -8.51 3.59 20.88
CA GLY A 54 -8.00 4.77 21.57
C GLY A 54 -6.53 5.06 21.31
N ARG A 55 -6.19 6.34 21.36
CA ARG A 55 -4.80 6.80 21.27
C ARG A 55 -4.05 6.40 22.54
N VAL A 56 -2.98 5.63 22.41
CA VAL A 56 -1.99 5.52 23.49
C VAL A 56 -1.26 6.87 23.61
N SER A 57 -1.20 7.42 24.82
CA SER A 57 -0.53 8.71 25.03
C SER A 57 0.97 8.61 24.72
N LYS A 58 1.60 9.71 24.30
CA LYS A 58 3.07 9.73 24.06
C LYS A 58 3.86 9.22 25.27
N GLN A 59 3.39 9.53 26.48
CA GLN A 59 4.00 9.05 27.70
C GLN A 59 3.92 7.52 27.82
N MET A 60 2.76 6.94 27.53
CA MET A 60 2.58 5.48 27.54
C MET A 60 3.46 4.80 26.49
N VAL A 61 3.59 5.40 25.29
CA VAL A 61 4.50 4.90 24.25
C VAL A 61 5.95 4.87 24.77
N LEU A 62 6.41 5.96 25.39
CA LEU A 62 7.78 6.05 25.94
C LEU A 62 8.00 5.05 27.08
N VAL A 63 7.08 4.97 28.05
CA VAL A 63 7.21 4.08 29.22
C VAL A 63 7.19 2.61 28.83
N ASN A 64 6.45 2.25 27.78
CA ASN A 64 6.33 0.88 27.31
C ASN A 64 7.25 0.57 26.11
N SER A 65 8.17 1.48 25.79
CA SER A 65 9.10 1.35 24.64
C SER A 65 8.40 0.97 23.32
N MET A 66 7.18 1.44 23.13
CA MET A 66 6.40 1.12 21.94
C MET A 66 6.89 1.93 20.74
N CYS A 67 6.73 1.35 19.54
CA CYS A 67 6.88 2.12 18.32
C CYS A 67 5.67 3.05 18.13
N CYS A 68 5.90 4.33 17.82
CA CYS A 68 4.87 5.36 17.65
C CYS A 68 3.92 5.13 16.45
N THR A 69 4.12 4.06 15.68
CA THR A 69 3.56 3.88 14.33
C THR A 69 2.08 3.56 14.31
N TYR A 70 1.53 2.97 15.37
CA TYR A 70 0.12 2.55 15.41
C TYR A 70 -0.80 3.57 16.11
N ASP A 71 -0.89 4.79 15.56
CA ASP A 71 -1.88 5.83 15.94
C ASP A 71 -2.75 6.24 14.72
N ARG A 72 -2.92 5.33 13.76
CA ARG A 72 -3.69 5.64 12.54
C ARG A 72 -5.18 5.57 12.83
N ARG A 73 -5.85 6.72 12.77
CA ARG A 73 -7.32 6.81 12.86
C ARG A 73 -7.99 6.01 11.75
N LYS A 74 -9.02 5.23 12.10
CA LYS A 74 -9.84 4.46 11.15
C LYS A 74 -10.31 5.29 9.96
N THR A 75 -10.84 6.48 10.23
CA THR A 75 -11.34 7.41 9.20
C THR A 75 -10.26 7.83 8.20
N MET A 76 -9.01 7.98 8.62
CA MET A 76 -7.90 8.29 7.72
C MET A 76 -7.56 7.10 6.82
N ILE A 77 -7.55 5.88 7.37
CA ILE A 77 -7.32 4.67 6.59
C ILE A 77 -8.42 4.49 5.53
N GLU A 78 -9.69 4.66 5.92
CA GLU A 78 -10.83 4.58 4.99
C GLU A 78 -10.77 5.64 3.89
N GLN A 79 -10.41 6.89 4.24
CA GLN A 79 -10.18 7.94 3.25
C GLN A 79 -9.07 7.58 2.27
N ARG A 80 -7.97 6.97 2.74
CA ARG A 80 -6.87 6.51 1.88
C ARG A 80 -7.29 5.36 0.98
N GLN A 81 -8.04 4.38 1.48
CA GLN A 81 -8.60 3.31 0.66
C GLN A 81 -9.48 3.87 -0.45
N LYS A 82 -10.41 4.78 -0.13
CA LYS A 82 -11.28 5.41 -1.12
C LYS A 82 -10.49 6.18 -2.17
N TYR A 83 -9.46 6.93 -1.74
CA TYR A 83 -8.58 7.67 -2.65
C TYR A 83 -7.89 6.72 -3.64
N PHE A 84 -7.25 5.67 -3.17
CA PHE A 84 -6.54 4.75 -4.06
C PHE A 84 -7.48 3.89 -4.91
N GLN A 85 -8.68 3.57 -4.41
CA GLN A 85 -9.73 2.94 -5.21
C GLN A 85 -10.11 3.81 -6.40
N GLN A 86 -10.35 5.10 -6.18
CA GLN A 86 -10.63 6.04 -7.27
C GLN A 86 -9.47 6.13 -8.26
N GLN A 87 -8.23 6.19 -7.78
CA GLN A 87 -7.05 6.18 -8.65
C GLN A 87 -6.94 4.90 -9.48
N ILE A 88 -7.28 3.74 -8.93
CA ILE A 88 -7.31 2.48 -9.69
C ILE A 88 -8.34 2.56 -10.81
N GLU A 89 -9.54 3.06 -10.53
CA GLU A 89 -10.60 3.22 -11.53
C GLU A 89 -10.21 4.19 -12.65
N ASP A 90 -9.65 5.35 -12.29
CA ASP A 90 -9.22 6.38 -13.25
C ASP A 90 -8.08 5.85 -14.14
N ASN A 91 -7.04 5.25 -13.55
CA ASN A 91 -5.91 4.69 -14.32
C ASN A 91 -6.34 3.47 -15.17
N THR A 92 -7.30 2.68 -14.71
CA THR A 92 -7.85 1.56 -15.50
C THR A 92 -8.61 2.07 -16.72
N ARG A 93 -9.40 3.14 -16.56
CA ARG A 93 -10.08 3.81 -17.67
C ARG A 93 -9.08 4.39 -18.66
N GLU A 94 -8.07 5.10 -18.18
CA GLU A 94 -7.00 5.67 -19.01
C GLU A 94 -6.26 4.57 -19.81
N LEU A 95 -5.93 3.45 -19.17
CA LEU A 95 -5.33 2.29 -19.85
C LEU A 95 -6.25 1.72 -20.94
N GLY A 96 -7.57 1.72 -20.70
CA GLY A 96 -8.57 1.34 -21.70
C GLY A 96 -8.60 2.27 -22.92
N GLU A 97 -8.42 3.58 -22.72
CA GLU A 97 -8.31 4.54 -23.82
C GLU A 97 -7.01 4.36 -24.61
N TYR A 98 -5.89 4.07 -23.93
CA TYR A 98 -4.63 3.76 -24.62
C TYR A 98 -4.72 2.52 -25.51
N ARG A 99 -5.49 1.51 -25.11
CA ARG A 99 -5.74 0.32 -25.96
C ARG A 99 -6.44 0.71 -27.27
N LYS A 100 -7.40 1.64 -27.23
CA LYS A 100 -8.13 2.11 -28.42
C LYS A 100 -7.28 2.97 -29.36
N GLN A 101 -6.29 3.68 -28.82
CA GLN A 101 -5.40 4.58 -29.57
C GLN A 101 -4.15 3.88 -30.11
N THR A 102 -4.05 2.55 -29.97
CA THR A 102 -2.83 1.84 -30.35
C THR A 102 -2.60 1.91 -31.85
N PRO A 103 -1.38 2.24 -32.32
CA PRO A 103 -1.04 2.15 -33.73
C PRO A 103 -1.25 0.71 -34.25
N THR A 104 -1.85 0.56 -35.42
CA THR A 104 -2.12 -0.75 -36.07
C THR A 104 -0.87 -1.57 -36.36
N SER A 105 0.31 -0.95 -36.35
CA SER A 105 1.61 -1.61 -36.53
C SER A 105 2.13 -2.33 -35.29
N ILE A 106 1.43 -2.25 -34.15
CA ILE A 106 1.86 -2.79 -32.86
C ILE A 106 0.84 -3.77 -32.32
N ASP A 107 1.31 -4.93 -31.85
CA ASP A 107 0.51 -5.79 -30.99
C ASP A 107 0.40 -5.15 -29.59
N THR A 108 -0.75 -4.52 -29.32
CA THR A 108 -1.04 -3.82 -28.08
C THR A 108 -0.86 -4.71 -26.85
N GLU A 109 -1.38 -5.94 -26.89
CA GLU A 109 -1.37 -6.82 -25.72
C GLU A 109 0.05 -7.28 -25.41
N LYS A 110 0.84 -7.57 -26.46
CA LYS A 110 2.26 -7.89 -26.28
C LYS A 110 3.05 -6.72 -25.70
N LEU A 111 2.81 -5.49 -26.17
CA LEU A 111 3.46 -4.31 -25.62
C LEU A 111 3.04 -4.06 -24.16
N ILE A 112 1.74 -4.17 -23.85
CA ILE A 112 1.23 -4.04 -22.47
C ILE A 112 1.87 -5.07 -21.55
N SER A 113 1.96 -6.33 -21.98
CA SER A 113 2.60 -7.39 -21.19
C SER A 113 4.06 -7.05 -20.91
N LEU A 114 4.84 -6.69 -21.93
CA LEU A 114 6.25 -6.34 -21.79
C LEU A 114 6.46 -5.15 -20.87
N VAL A 115 5.68 -4.09 -21.05
CA VAL A 115 5.74 -2.90 -20.20
C VAL A 115 5.33 -3.24 -18.76
N THR A 116 4.34 -4.09 -18.57
CA THR A 116 3.91 -4.55 -17.24
C THR A 116 5.03 -5.31 -16.53
N ASP A 117 5.74 -6.19 -17.25
CA ASP A 117 6.86 -6.94 -16.69
C ASP A 117 8.01 -6.03 -16.27
N ILE A 118 8.35 -5.02 -17.10
CA ILE A 118 9.37 -4.01 -16.76
C ILE A 118 8.96 -3.23 -15.51
N VAL A 119 7.72 -2.71 -15.48
CA VAL A 119 7.19 -1.97 -14.33
C VAL A 119 7.18 -2.84 -13.06
N HIS A 120 6.86 -4.13 -13.19
CA HIS A 120 6.91 -5.06 -12.06
C HIS A 120 8.31 -5.23 -11.51
N GLN A 121 9.32 -5.32 -12.38
CA GLN A 121 10.72 -5.37 -11.97
C GLN A 121 11.15 -4.08 -11.28
N ASP A 122 10.80 -2.91 -11.84
CA ASP A 122 11.13 -1.61 -11.25
C ASP A 122 10.47 -1.42 -9.87
N GLN A 123 9.27 -1.95 -9.68
CA GLN A 123 8.54 -1.87 -8.41
C GLN A 123 8.90 -2.98 -7.42
N PHE A 124 9.82 -3.88 -7.75
CA PHE A 124 10.16 -5.02 -6.89
C PHE A 124 10.60 -4.59 -5.48
N HIS A 125 11.51 -3.62 -5.39
CA HIS A 125 11.98 -3.11 -4.10
C HIS A 125 10.88 -2.44 -3.28
N LEU A 126 9.94 -1.75 -3.94
CA LEU A 126 8.80 -1.16 -3.27
C LEU A 126 7.89 -2.24 -2.65
N ARG A 127 7.67 -3.36 -3.35
CA ARG A 127 6.87 -4.48 -2.84
C ARG A 127 7.50 -5.11 -1.61
N ILE A 128 8.80 -5.38 -1.67
CA ILE A 128 9.56 -5.91 -0.51
C ILE A 128 9.45 -4.94 0.67
N GLU A 129 9.64 -3.65 0.45
CA GLU A 129 9.58 -2.65 1.52
C GLU A 129 8.17 -2.55 2.13
N LEU A 130 7.11 -2.64 1.32
CA LEU A 130 5.73 -2.66 1.81
C LEU A 130 5.47 -3.91 2.63
N GLU A 131 5.93 -5.08 2.19
CA GLU A 131 5.80 -6.32 2.94
C GLU A 131 6.53 -6.26 4.29
N ARG A 132 7.77 -5.74 4.29
CA ARG A 132 8.52 -5.48 5.54
C ARG A 132 7.73 -4.58 6.48
N ARG A 133 7.14 -3.49 5.98
CA ARG A 133 6.31 -2.57 6.76
C ARG A 133 5.05 -3.24 7.30
N ARG A 134 4.40 -4.14 6.56
CA ARG A 134 3.25 -4.92 7.05
C ARG A 134 3.64 -5.77 8.25
N THR A 135 4.77 -6.46 8.15
CA THR A 135 5.32 -7.28 9.24
C THR A 135 5.60 -6.46 10.49
N MET A 136 6.28 -5.31 10.35
CA MET A 136 6.53 -4.41 11.47
C MET A 136 5.22 -3.89 12.09
N LEU A 137 4.28 -3.46 11.25
CA LEU A 137 3.00 -2.92 11.70
C LEU A 137 2.21 -3.92 12.56
N LYS A 138 2.29 -5.22 12.24
CA LYS A 138 1.67 -6.28 13.05
C LYS A 138 2.22 -6.33 14.47
N PHE A 139 3.52 -6.17 14.65
CA PHE A 139 4.13 -6.11 15.98
C PHE A 139 3.68 -4.85 16.72
N ASP A 140 3.72 -3.70 16.05
CA ASP A 140 3.28 -2.42 16.64
C ASP A 140 1.80 -2.47 17.09
N ALA A 141 0.95 -3.08 16.27
CA ALA A 141 -0.47 -3.30 16.56
C ALA A 141 -0.67 -4.17 17.81
N LYS A 142 0.10 -5.25 17.91
CA LYS A 142 0.06 -6.16 19.05
C LYS A 142 0.54 -5.50 20.33
N ASP A 143 1.65 -4.75 20.27
CA ASP A 143 2.17 -4.01 21.43
C ASP A 143 1.15 -2.97 21.90
N HIS A 144 0.50 -2.28 20.97
CA HIS A 144 -0.57 -1.35 21.28
C HIS A 144 -1.75 -2.04 21.97
N GLN A 145 -2.19 -3.19 21.47
CA GLN A 145 -3.26 -3.96 22.10
C GLN A 145 -2.87 -4.38 23.52
N LEU A 146 -1.67 -4.93 23.72
CA LEU A 146 -1.18 -5.39 25.03
C LEU A 146 -1.13 -4.25 26.05
N VAL A 147 -0.55 -3.11 25.67
CA VAL A 147 -0.44 -1.94 26.55
C VAL A 147 -1.82 -1.37 26.87
N HIS A 148 -2.69 -1.29 25.87
CA HIS A 148 -4.06 -0.83 26.07
C HIS A 148 -4.82 -1.75 27.03
N VAL A 149 -4.74 -3.08 26.86
CA VAL A 149 -5.34 -4.07 27.78
C VAL A 149 -4.75 -3.92 29.18
N PHE A 150 -3.43 -3.84 29.32
CA PHE A 150 -2.75 -3.70 30.60
C PHE A 150 -3.26 -2.49 31.41
N TYR A 151 -3.41 -1.33 30.78
CA TYR A 151 -3.92 -0.13 31.47
C TYR A 151 -5.44 -0.09 31.61
N GLN A 152 -6.20 -0.81 30.77
CA GLN A 152 -7.64 -0.96 30.93
C GLN A 152 -8.02 -1.92 32.06
N LEU A 153 -7.15 -2.88 32.39
CA LEU A 153 -7.22 -3.67 33.61
C LEU A 153 -6.88 -2.77 34.81
N LYS A 154 -7.83 -1.91 35.22
CA LYS A 154 -7.77 -1.29 36.56
C LYS A 154 -7.74 -2.41 37.59
N LEU A 155 -6.68 -2.48 38.40
CA LEU A 155 -6.68 -3.23 39.65
C LEU A 155 -7.98 -2.89 40.40
N ARG A 156 -8.78 -3.91 40.73
CA ARG A 156 -9.92 -3.70 41.63
C ARG A 156 -9.33 -3.26 42.97
N GLN A 157 -10.06 -2.44 43.74
CA GLN A 157 -9.62 -2.01 45.07
C GLN A 157 -9.22 -3.18 45.99
N THR A 158 -9.75 -4.39 45.72
CA THR A 158 -9.46 -5.65 46.39
C THR A 158 -8.10 -6.29 46.04
N GLU A 159 -7.44 -5.84 44.98
CA GLU A 159 -6.17 -6.39 44.46
C GLU A 159 -4.95 -5.52 44.82
N VAL A 160 -5.19 -4.34 45.41
CA VAL A 160 -4.14 -3.53 46.01
C VAL A 160 -3.96 -4.01 47.45
N ARG A 161 -2.77 -4.48 47.82
CA ARG A 161 -2.44 -4.71 49.24
C ARG A 161 -2.66 -3.41 49.99
N SER A 162 -3.70 -3.36 50.81
CA SER A 162 -3.85 -2.32 51.82
C SER A 162 -2.68 -2.45 52.78
N PHE A 163 -1.77 -1.48 52.77
CA PHE A 163 -0.84 -1.33 53.87
C PHE A 163 -1.67 -1.03 55.13
N ILE A 164 -1.64 -1.97 56.08
CA ILE A 164 -2.02 -1.76 57.48
C ILE A 164 -0.92 -0.92 58.12
#